data_AF-A0A348YAG4-F1
#
_entry.id   AF-A0A348YAG4-F1
#
_cell.length_a   1.000
_cell.length_b   1.000
_cell.length_c   1.000
_cell.angle_alpha   90.00
_cell.angle_beta   90.00
_cell.angle_gamma   90.00
#
_symmetry.space_group_name_H-M   'P 1'
#
loop_
_entity.id
_entity.type
_entity.pdbx_description
1 polymer ?
#
loop_
_entity_poly.entity_id
_entity_poly.type
_entity_poly.pdbx_seq_one_letter_code
_entity_poly.pdbx_strand_id
1 'polypeptide(L)'
;DPIILNFEGDYGDPIALREGETLNILGGETEANNLSDNANIGVFADGDTLTIKLAKDINLDADGSVTMGDTLVDSSGITITNTDSTKNVTLTSAGLNNGGNQITNVASGGLLTDPTNQNNAATIGDIVANQIKYVSINSTGGTNEDNLGAQGADAIAIGKGASAVGQTTVAIGLNSGSGSTAGTREGVSVGNASGQNVLSSGNVGIGRGAGSNVSATPRATVGGNGNPAYRPYSIEGQNTAIGADAGNGVYGDSNSALGERAGRNVDGHANTAIGAFSGNAVIGSANVAMGPTSGYTVTGD
;
A
#
# COMPACT_ATOMS: atom_id res chain seq x y z
N ASP A 1 48.53 -74.78 10.42
CA ASP A 1 47.93 -73.92 9.36
C ASP A 1 47.63 -72.55 9.91
N PRO A 2 47.84 -71.48 9.13
CA PRO A 2 47.47 -70.12 9.56
C PRO A 2 45.95 -70.05 9.77
N ILE A 3 45.51 -69.37 10.83
CA ILE A 3 44.10 -69.05 11.04
C ILE A 3 43.68 -68.02 9.99
N ILE A 4 42.58 -68.27 9.29
CA ILE A 4 41.97 -67.36 8.33
C ILE A 4 40.66 -66.87 8.91
N LEU A 5 40.47 -65.55 8.94
CA LEU A 5 39.22 -64.89 9.29
C LEU A 5 38.55 -64.40 8.01
N ASN A 6 37.28 -64.78 7.81
CA ASN A 6 36.48 -64.33 6.68
C ASN A 6 35.50 -63.25 7.15
N PHE A 7 35.44 -62.14 6.43
CA PHE A 7 34.52 -61.04 6.68
C PHE A 7 33.60 -60.87 5.47
N GLU A 8 32.30 -60.90 5.69
CA GLU A 8 31.28 -60.79 4.65
C GLU A 8 30.50 -59.49 4.82
N GLY A 9 30.17 -58.83 3.70
CA GLY A 9 29.22 -57.73 3.66
C GLY A 9 27.99 -58.13 2.86
N ASP A 10 27.01 -57.23 2.76
CA ASP A 10 25.76 -57.49 2.02
C ASP A 10 25.99 -57.72 0.52
N TYR A 11 27.12 -57.23 -0.03
CA TYR A 11 27.50 -57.36 -1.44
C TYR A 11 29.02 -57.53 -1.58
N GLY A 12 29.44 -58.26 -2.62
CA GLY A 12 30.85 -58.56 -2.92
C GLY A 12 31.30 -59.94 -2.42
N ASP A 13 32.53 -60.31 -2.74
CA ASP A 13 33.14 -61.56 -2.27
C ASP A 13 33.65 -61.42 -0.82
N PRO A 14 33.63 -62.49 -0.01
CA PRO A 14 34.19 -62.48 1.35
C PRO A 14 35.67 -62.04 1.37
N ILE A 15 36.02 -61.19 2.33
CA ILE A 15 37.40 -60.77 2.57
C ILE A 15 38.06 -61.79 3.50
N ALA A 16 39.08 -62.50 3.01
CA ALA A 16 39.85 -63.46 3.80
C ALA A 16 41.17 -62.85 4.28
N LEU A 17 41.36 -62.75 5.59
CA LEU A 17 42.58 -62.21 6.21
C LEU A 17 43.28 -63.27 7.05
N ARG A 18 44.61 -63.22 7.03
CA ARG A 18 45.50 -64.02 7.89
C ARG A 18 45.86 -63.24 9.15
N GLU A 19 46.35 -63.95 10.16
CA GLU A 19 46.88 -63.34 11.37
C GLU A 19 47.93 -62.27 11.05
N GLY A 20 47.73 -61.06 11.59
CA GLY A 20 48.60 -59.90 11.38
C GLY A 20 48.21 -58.97 10.22
N GLU A 21 47.25 -59.38 9.37
CA GLU A 21 46.71 -58.51 8.32
C GLU A 21 45.65 -57.55 8.89
N THR A 22 45.47 -56.40 8.23
CA THR A 22 44.55 -55.34 8.68
C THR A 22 43.28 -55.32 7.84
N LEU A 23 42.12 -55.32 8.50
CA LEU A 23 40.83 -55.03 7.86
C LEU A 23 40.59 -53.51 7.84
N ASN A 24 40.35 -52.94 6.67
CA ASN A 24 40.02 -51.52 6.52
C ASN A 24 38.50 -51.34 6.42
N ILE A 25 37.95 -50.45 7.25
CA ILE A 25 36.54 -50.03 7.22
C ILE A 25 36.53 -48.50 7.06
N LEU A 26 36.24 -48.01 5.85
CA LEU A 26 36.43 -46.60 5.48
C LEU A 26 35.09 -45.95 5.07
N GLY A 27 34.81 -44.75 5.58
CA GLY A 27 33.59 -43.96 5.30
C GLY A 27 33.75 -42.84 4.26
N GLY A 28 34.96 -42.61 3.75
CA GLY A 28 35.26 -41.65 2.68
C GLY A 28 35.65 -40.23 3.13
N GLU A 29 35.06 -39.70 4.20
CA GLU A 29 35.51 -38.45 4.83
C GLU A 29 36.76 -38.71 5.68
N THR A 30 37.78 -37.85 5.53
CA THR A 30 39.09 -38.00 6.16
C THR A 30 39.41 -36.88 7.15
N GLU A 31 38.68 -35.77 7.11
CA GLU A 31 38.82 -34.67 8.05
C GLU A 31 37.96 -34.91 9.29
N ALA A 32 38.60 -35.12 10.44
CA ALA A 32 37.91 -35.47 11.68
C ALA A 32 36.83 -34.46 12.10
N ASN A 33 37.04 -33.17 11.83
CA ASN A 33 36.08 -32.12 12.18
C ASN A 33 34.84 -32.07 11.27
N ASN A 34 34.85 -32.78 10.12
CA ASN A 34 33.67 -32.93 9.26
C ASN A 34 32.80 -34.13 9.68
N LEU A 35 33.30 -34.97 10.60
CA LEU A 35 32.57 -36.11 11.13
C LEU A 35 31.79 -35.67 12.38
N SER A 36 30.56 -36.15 12.51
CA SER A 36 29.74 -35.91 13.69
C SER A 36 30.24 -36.73 14.88
N ASP A 37 30.37 -36.10 16.05
CA ASP A 37 30.66 -36.78 17.32
C ASP A 37 29.40 -37.44 17.96
N ASN A 38 28.20 -37.14 17.44
CA ASN A 38 26.97 -37.76 17.89
C ASN A 38 26.87 -39.25 17.52
N ALA A 39 26.05 -39.98 18.30
CA ALA A 39 25.77 -41.39 18.11
C ALA A 39 24.78 -41.67 16.95
N ASN A 40 25.08 -41.18 15.75
CA ASN A 40 24.22 -41.33 14.56
C ASN A 40 24.26 -42.74 13.96
N ILE A 41 25.35 -43.47 14.18
CA ILE A 41 25.53 -44.86 13.71
C ILE A 41 25.62 -45.80 14.92
N GLY A 42 24.67 -46.71 15.04
CA GLY A 42 24.69 -47.79 16.01
C GLY A 42 25.14 -49.11 15.40
N VAL A 43 25.90 -49.91 16.14
CA VAL A 43 26.28 -51.28 15.76
C VAL A 43 25.60 -52.25 16.72
N PHE A 44 24.81 -53.18 16.17
CA PHE A 44 24.05 -54.16 16.95
C PHE A 44 24.53 -55.56 16.62
N ALA A 45 25.00 -56.29 17.64
CA ALA A 45 25.42 -57.67 17.51
C ALA A 45 24.24 -58.62 17.70
N ASP A 46 24.06 -59.57 16.78
CA ASP A 46 23.10 -60.67 16.86
C ASP A 46 23.70 -61.93 16.23
N GLY A 47 24.01 -62.93 17.06
CA GLY A 47 24.77 -64.12 16.64
C GLY A 47 26.10 -63.75 15.99
N ASP A 48 26.30 -64.20 14.75
CA ASP A 48 27.52 -63.97 13.97
C ASP A 48 27.44 -62.69 13.10
N THR A 49 26.42 -61.85 13.30
CA THR A 49 26.18 -60.63 12.49
C THR A 49 26.30 -59.35 13.32
N LEU A 50 26.99 -58.35 12.76
CA LEU A 50 26.95 -56.97 13.24
C LEU A 50 26.09 -56.15 12.27
N THR A 51 24.88 -55.78 12.69
CA THR A 51 24.05 -54.87 11.89
C THR A 51 24.39 -53.43 12.22
N ILE A 52 24.78 -52.66 11.20
CA ILE A 52 24.95 -51.22 11.29
C ILE A 52 23.59 -50.56 11.06
N LYS A 53 23.18 -49.66 11.95
CA LYS A 53 21.88 -48.99 11.92
C LYS A 53 22.06 -47.49 12.09
N LEU A 54 21.23 -46.71 11.39
CA LEU A 54 21.05 -45.31 11.71
C LEU A 54 20.31 -45.17 13.05
N ALA A 55 20.69 -44.18 13.85
CA ALA A 55 19.87 -43.74 14.96
C ALA A 55 18.51 -43.23 14.43
N LYS A 56 17.45 -43.35 15.25
CA LYS A 56 16.13 -42.82 14.88
C LYS A 56 16.13 -41.30 14.83
N ASP A 57 16.85 -40.68 15.78
CA ASP A 57 17.07 -39.25 15.85
C ASP A 57 18.50 -38.99 15.36
N ILE A 58 18.62 -38.46 14.15
CA ILE A 58 19.91 -38.06 13.59
C ILE A 58 20.19 -36.62 14.01
N ASN A 59 21.30 -36.40 14.72
CA ASN A 59 21.77 -35.07 15.11
C ASN A 59 23.12 -34.81 14.45
N LEU A 60 23.19 -33.80 13.58
CA LEU A 60 24.41 -33.43 12.86
C LEU A 60 25.09 -32.20 13.48
N ASP A 61 24.65 -31.75 14.67
CA ASP A 61 25.10 -30.54 15.34
C ASP A 61 24.82 -29.24 14.56
N ALA A 62 25.38 -28.12 15.01
CA ALA A 62 25.12 -26.80 14.43
C ALA A 62 25.72 -26.60 13.04
N ASP A 63 26.80 -27.31 12.74
CA ASP A 63 27.55 -27.22 11.47
C ASP A 63 27.14 -28.32 10.48
N GLY A 64 26.33 -29.28 10.94
CA GLY A 64 25.82 -30.36 10.11
C GLY A 64 24.76 -29.93 9.11
N SER A 65 24.67 -30.68 8.02
CA SER A 65 23.68 -30.43 6.98
C SER A 65 23.29 -31.69 6.22
N VAL A 66 22.14 -31.62 5.54
CA VAL A 66 21.71 -32.61 4.56
C VAL A 66 21.49 -31.90 3.22
N THR A 67 22.26 -32.31 2.21
CA THR A 67 22.16 -31.78 0.85
C THR A 67 21.53 -32.81 -0.09
N MET A 68 20.44 -32.42 -0.75
CA MET A 68 19.66 -33.24 -1.69
C MET A 68 19.50 -32.47 -3.01
N GLY A 69 20.47 -32.59 -3.91
CA GLY A 69 20.54 -31.75 -5.10
C GLY A 69 20.64 -30.28 -4.70
N ASP A 70 19.67 -29.47 -5.14
CA ASP A 70 19.57 -28.04 -4.81
C ASP A 70 18.96 -27.75 -3.43
N THR A 71 18.49 -28.77 -2.70
CA THR A 71 17.91 -28.58 -1.37
C THR A 71 18.97 -28.75 -0.29
N LEU A 72 19.15 -27.73 0.55
CA LEU A 72 19.98 -27.74 1.75
C LEU A 72 19.09 -27.64 2.99
N VAL A 73 19.32 -28.55 3.94
CA VAL A 73 18.78 -28.48 5.29
C VAL A 73 19.93 -28.34 6.27
N ASP A 74 19.95 -27.27 7.04
CA ASP A 74 21.02 -26.94 8.00
C ASP A 74 20.47 -26.18 9.21
N SER A 75 21.36 -25.62 10.04
CA SER A 75 20.99 -24.81 11.20
C SER A 75 20.28 -23.49 10.86
N SER A 76 20.33 -23.04 9.61
CA SER A 76 19.60 -21.85 9.14
C SER A 76 18.18 -22.17 8.66
N GLY A 77 17.88 -23.43 8.36
CA GLY A 77 16.55 -23.91 7.99
C GLY A 77 16.56 -24.75 6.71
N ILE A 78 15.65 -24.45 5.78
CA ILE A 78 15.56 -25.13 4.49
C ILE A 78 15.79 -24.12 3.38
N THR A 79 16.72 -24.42 2.48
CA THR A 79 16.98 -23.64 1.26
C THR A 79 16.85 -24.51 0.04
N ILE A 80 16.09 -24.07 -0.96
CA ILE A 80 16.10 -24.64 -2.31
C ILE A 80 16.78 -23.63 -3.21
N THR A 81 17.99 -23.94 -3.67
CA THR A 81 18.79 -23.05 -4.49
C THR A 81 18.26 -22.94 -5.91
N ASN A 82 18.33 -21.74 -6.47
CA ASN A 82 18.07 -21.45 -7.86
C ASN A 82 19.35 -20.92 -8.50
N THR A 83 19.50 -21.09 -9.82
CA THR A 83 20.64 -20.51 -10.56
C THR A 83 20.68 -18.98 -10.44
N ASP A 84 19.52 -18.34 -10.30
CA ASP A 84 19.38 -16.96 -9.88
C ASP A 84 19.21 -16.90 -8.36
N SER A 85 20.28 -16.54 -7.65
CA SER A 85 20.30 -16.45 -6.18
C SER A 85 19.22 -15.56 -5.55
N THR A 86 18.65 -14.61 -6.32
CA THR A 86 17.54 -13.76 -5.84
C THR A 86 16.19 -14.48 -5.79
N LYS A 87 16.14 -15.70 -6.36
CA LYS A 87 14.94 -16.55 -6.48
C LYS A 87 15.04 -17.85 -5.68
N ASN A 88 16.00 -17.95 -4.76
CA ASN A 88 16.03 -19.05 -3.81
C ASN A 88 14.72 -19.10 -3.00
N VAL A 89 14.22 -20.30 -2.76
CA VAL A 89 13.12 -20.51 -1.82
C VAL A 89 13.74 -20.85 -0.47
N THR A 90 13.39 -20.12 0.58
CA THR A 90 13.95 -20.33 1.92
C THR A 90 12.86 -20.35 2.98
N LEU A 91 12.98 -21.28 3.92
CA LEU A 91 12.23 -21.30 5.18
C LEU A 91 13.23 -21.20 6.33
N THR A 92 13.27 -20.05 6.99
CA THR A 92 14.21 -19.76 8.06
C THR A 92 13.49 -19.17 9.28
N SER A 93 14.23 -18.84 10.33
CA SER A 93 13.70 -18.10 11.49
C SER A 93 13.14 -16.71 11.14
N ALA A 94 13.52 -16.15 9.98
CA ALA A 94 12.96 -14.90 9.48
C ALA A 94 11.63 -15.07 8.71
N GLY A 95 11.22 -16.31 8.45
CA GLY A 95 10.00 -16.64 7.73
C GLY A 95 10.25 -17.35 6.38
N LEU A 96 9.23 -17.29 5.52
CA LEU A 96 9.25 -17.90 4.19
C LEU A 96 9.57 -16.84 3.12
N ASN A 97 10.61 -17.09 2.32
CA ASN A 97 10.81 -16.43 1.03
C ASN A 97 10.46 -17.43 -0.08
N ASN A 98 9.46 -17.12 -0.90
CA ASN A 98 9.02 -18.01 -1.99
C ASN A 98 9.76 -17.78 -3.32
N GLY A 99 10.87 -17.02 -3.32
CA GLY A 99 11.72 -16.84 -4.50
C GLY A 99 11.03 -16.16 -5.69
N GLY A 100 10.02 -15.33 -5.42
CA GLY A 100 9.18 -14.71 -6.46
C GLY A 100 8.19 -15.65 -7.15
N ASN A 101 8.05 -16.90 -6.68
CA ASN A 101 7.06 -17.82 -7.20
C ASN A 101 5.65 -17.49 -6.68
N GLN A 102 4.64 -17.90 -7.42
CA GLN A 102 3.26 -17.88 -6.93
C GLN A 102 3.08 -18.93 -5.83
N ILE A 103 2.36 -18.58 -4.76
CA ILE A 103 1.88 -19.55 -3.77
C ILE A 103 0.44 -19.91 -4.15
N THR A 104 0.23 -21.15 -4.60
CA THR A 104 -1.08 -21.63 -5.06
C THR A 104 -1.72 -22.54 -4.03
N ASN A 105 -3.03 -22.76 -4.15
CA ASN A 105 -3.82 -23.63 -3.25
C ASN A 105 -3.79 -23.21 -1.76
N VAL A 106 -3.68 -21.91 -1.50
CA VAL A 106 -3.85 -21.34 -0.16
C VAL A 106 -5.34 -21.20 0.13
N ALA A 107 -5.81 -21.77 1.24
CA ALA A 107 -7.18 -21.57 1.70
C ALA A 107 -7.40 -20.10 2.12
N SER A 108 -8.65 -19.64 2.08
CA SER A 108 -9.01 -18.34 2.64
C SER A 108 -8.56 -18.25 4.10
N GLY A 109 -8.07 -17.08 4.51
CA GLY A 109 -7.61 -16.82 5.87
C GLY A 109 -8.68 -16.93 6.95
N GLY A 110 -9.95 -17.15 6.57
CA GLY A 110 -11.08 -17.30 7.49
C GLY A 110 -12.25 -16.41 7.08
N LEU A 111 -13.26 -16.35 7.94
CA LEU A 111 -14.34 -15.38 7.76
C LEU A 111 -13.81 -13.99 8.09
N LEU A 112 -13.82 -13.07 7.12
CA LEU A 112 -13.42 -11.67 7.34
C LEU A 112 -14.28 -10.95 8.37
N THR A 113 -15.41 -11.53 8.76
CA THR A 113 -16.30 -11.04 9.81
C THR A 113 -15.88 -11.47 11.21
N ASP A 114 -14.91 -12.38 11.35
CA ASP A 114 -14.40 -12.82 12.64
C ASP A 114 -13.14 -12.01 13.00
N PRO A 115 -13.24 -11.03 13.91
CA PRO A 115 -12.12 -10.17 14.25
C PRO A 115 -10.97 -10.93 14.93
N THR A 116 -11.21 -12.13 15.44
CA THR A 116 -10.20 -12.97 16.12
C THR A 116 -9.38 -13.83 15.15
N ASN A 117 -9.77 -13.88 13.87
CA ASN A 117 -9.18 -14.72 12.83
C ASN A 117 -8.60 -13.89 11.66
N GLN A 118 -8.24 -12.63 11.90
CA GLN A 118 -7.67 -11.73 10.89
C GLN A 118 -6.12 -11.79 10.81
N ASN A 119 -5.51 -12.86 11.31
CA ASN A 119 -4.05 -13.05 11.36
C ASN A 119 -3.50 -13.98 10.26
N ASN A 120 -4.38 -14.50 9.39
CA ASN A 120 -4.00 -15.37 8.28
C ASN A 120 -3.88 -14.61 6.96
N ALA A 121 -3.24 -15.22 5.96
CA ALA A 121 -3.16 -14.67 4.62
C ALA A 121 -4.53 -14.61 3.94
N ALA A 122 -4.86 -13.47 3.34
CA ALA A 122 -6.00 -13.35 2.42
C ALA A 122 -5.60 -13.89 1.04
N THR A 123 -6.52 -14.60 0.39
CA THR A 123 -6.39 -14.96 -1.03
C THR A 123 -6.79 -13.77 -1.91
N ILE A 124 -6.37 -13.79 -3.18
CA ILE A 124 -6.87 -12.82 -4.18
C ILE A 124 -8.40 -12.90 -4.28
N GLY A 125 -8.97 -14.10 -4.14
CA GLY A 125 -10.42 -14.30 -4.10
C GLY A 125 -11.09 -13.54 -2.96
N ASP A 126 -10.49 -13.53 -1.77
CA ASP A 126 -11.01 -12.79 -0.60
C ASP A 126 -11.02 -11.27 -0.86
N ILE A 127 -9.95 -10.74 -1.45
CA ILE A 127 -9.83 -9.31 -1.81
C ILE A 127 -10.88 -8.94 -2.85
N VAL A 128 -11.06 -9.75 -3.90
CA VAL A 128 -12.03 -9.48 -4.97
C VAL A 128 -13.48 -9.62 -4.46
N ALA A 129 -13.78 -10.61 -3.62
CA ALA A 129 -15.11 -10.78 -3.04
C ALA A 129 -15.50 -9.64 -2.10
N ASN A 130 -14.51 -8.99 -1.47
CA ASN A 130 -14.70 -7.92 -0.48
C ASN A 130 -14.14 -6.58 -0.98
N GLN A 131 -14.21 -6.33 -2.29
CA GLN A 131 -14.12 -4.96 -2.80
C GLN A 131 -15.01 -4.05 -1.93
N ILE A 132 -14.56 -2.82 -1.66
CA ILE A 132 -15.31 -1.88 -0.83
C ILE A 132 -16.74 -1.76 -1.41
N LYS A 133 -17.70 -2.36 -0.72
CA LYS A 133 -19.06 -2.53 -1.24
C LYS A 133 -19.63 -1.15 -1.59
N TYR A 134 -20.19 -1.03 -2.79
CA TYR A 134 -20.75 0.21 -3.36
C TYR A 134 -19.74 1.29 -3.77
N VAL A 135 -18.42 1.03 -3.70
CA VAL A 135 -17.40 1.93 -4.22
C VAL A 135 -16.76 1.32 -5.46
N SER A 136 -16.84 2.02 -6.60
CA SER A 136 -16.23 1.62 -7.86
C SER A 136 -15.62 2.82 -8.57
N ILE A 137 -14.36 2.70 -8.99
CA ILE A 137 -13.61 3.74 -9.68
C ILE A 137 -13.10 3.14 -10.99
N ASN A 138 -13.66 3.58 -12.12
CA ASN A 138 -13.22 3.15 -13.45
C ASN A 138 -12.40 4.27 -14.10
N SER A 139 -11.07 4.11 -14.10
CA SER A 139 -10.15 5.08 -14.65
C SER A 139 -8.88 4.40 -15.18
N THR A 140 -8.17 5.07 -16.09
CA THR A 140 -6.88 4.62 -16.64
C THR A 140 -5.91 5.79 -16.79
N GLY A 141 -4.66 5.62 -16.40
CA GLY A 141 -3.59 6.62 -16.45
C GLY A 141 -3.79 7.82 -15.51
N GLY A 142 -2.76 8.64 -15.37
CA GLY A 142 -2.82 9.98 -14.76
C GLY A 142 -2.19 10.06 -13.38
N THR A 143 -2.48 11.13 -12.65
CA THR A 143 -2.06 11.30 -11.25
C THR A 143 -3.11 10.73 -10.29
N ASN A 144 -2.71 10.44 -9.04
CA ASN A 144 -3.50 9.75 -8.03
C ASN A 144 -3.84 8.27 -8.36
N GLU A 145 -3.06 7.61 -9.23
CA GLU A 145 -3.17 6.15 -9.44
C GLU A 145 -2.60 5.34 -8.27
N ASP A 146 -1.62 5.93 -7.59
CA ASP A 146 -0.95 5.43 -6.40
C ASP A 146 -1.67 5.83 -5.10
N ASN A 147 -2.84 6.47 -5.20
CA ASN A 147 -3.61 7.03 -4.08
C ASN A 147 -2.88 8.14 -3.29
N LEU A 148 -1.94 8.88 -3.90
CA LEU A 148 -1.20 9.98 -3.25
C LEU A 148 -1.85 11.37 -3.41
N GLY A 149 -3.05 11.46 -3.98
CA GLY A 149 -3.75 12.73 -4.24
C GLY A 149 -4.24 13.45 -2.98
N ALA A 150 -4.41 12.74 -1.86
CA ALA A 150 -4.74 13.32 -0.56
C ALA A 150 -3.44 13.74 0.16
N GLN A 151 -3.00 14.98 -0.05
CA GLN A 151 -1.72 15.48 0.46
C GLN A 151 -1.87 16.28 1.76
N GLY A 152 -3.04 16.89 1.98
CA GLY A 152 -3.35 17.57 3.23
C GLY A 152 -3.70 16.59 4.36
N ALA A 153 -3.46 16.98 5.61
CA ALA A 153 -3.94 16.22 6.76
C ALA A 153 -5.47 16.08 6.71
N ASP A 154 -5.98 14.89 7.01
CA ASP A 154 -7.42 14.57 7.01
C ASP A 154 -8.14 14.80 5.66
N ALA A 155 -7.41 14.80 4.54
CA ALA A 155 -7.96 15.04 3.20
C ALA A 155 -8.51 13.77 2.53
N ILE A 156 -9.42 13.97 1.57
CA ILE A 156 -10.01 12.91 0.73
C ILE A 156 -9.73 13.24 -0.74
N ALA A 157 -9.09 12.33 -1.48
CA ALA A 157 -8.89 12.47 -2.93
C ALA A 157 -9.33 11.19 -3.66
N ILE A 158 -10.45 11.24 -4.38
CA ILE A 158 -11.04 10.10 -5.07
C ILE A 158 -11.16 10.41 -6.57
N GLY A 159 -10.50 9.61 -7.40
CA GLY A 159 -10.55 9.70 -8.86
C GLY A 159 -9.26 10.23 -9.50
N LYS A 160 -9.16 10.03 -10.81
CA LYS A 160 -7.98 10.44 -11.60
C LYS A 160 -7.74 11.94 -11.51
N GLY A 161 -6.53 12.32 -11.16
CA GLY A 161 -6.14 13.72 -11.03
C GLY A 161 -6.81 14.48 -9.89
N ALA A 162 -7.59 13.81 -9.04
CA ALA A 162 -8.09 14.44 -7.81
C ALA A 162 -6.91 14.84 -6.92
N SER A 163 -6.91 16.07 -6.43
CA SER A 163 -5.82 16.65 -5.65
C SER A 163 -6.37 17.44 -4.47
N ALA A 164 -6.26 16.88 -3.28
CA ALA A 164 -6.71 17.47 -2.03
C ALA A 164 -5.47 17.91 -1.22
N VAL A 165 -4.88 19.05 -1.63
CA VAL A 165 -3.60 19.56 -1.10
C VAL A 165 -3.76 20.24 0.26
N GLY A 166 -4.93 20.85 0.50
CA GLY A 166 -5.26 21.54 1.74
C GLY A 166 -5.69 20.61 2.87
N GLN A 167 -5.53 21.03 4.12
CA GLN A 167 -6.02 20.29 5.28
C GLN A 167 -7.55 20.12 5.21
N THR A 168 -8.07 18.94 5.61
CA THR A 168 -9.50 18.61 5.69
C THR A 168 -10.26 18.91 4.39
N THR A 169 -9.59 18.84 3.24
CA THR A 169 -10.20 19.07 1.93
C THR A 169 -10.74 17.78 1.32
N VAL A 170 -11.81 17.89 0.53
CA VAL A 170 -12.43 16.78 -0.20
C VAL A 170 -12.34 17.06 -1.69
N ALA A 171 -11.75 16.15 -2.45
CA ALA A 171 -11.68 16.18 -3.91
C ALA A 171 -12.20 14.85 -4.46
N ILE A 172 -13.36 14.86 -5.11
CA ILE A 172 -14.01 13.67 -5.66
C ILE A 172 -14.33 13.91 -7.14
N GLY A 173 -13.73 13.12 -8.03
CA GLY A 173 -13.95 13.18 -9.48
C GLY A 173 -12.71 13.59 -10.27
N LEU A 174 -12.79 13.44 -11.59
CA LEU A 174 -11.68 13.68 -12.52
C LEU A 174 -11.14 15.12 -12.40
N ASN A 175 -9.88 15.28 -12.01
CA ASN A 175 -9.18 16.56 -11.83
C ASN A 175 -9.83 17.51 -10.80
N SER A 176 -10.62 16.99 -9.85
CA SER A 176 -11.17 17.79 -8.74
C SER A 176 -10.05 18.32 -7.84
N GLY A 177 -10.15 19.58 -7.39
CA GLY A 177 -9.14 20.21 -6.51
C GLY A 177 -7.79 20.53 -7.16
N SER A 178 -7.55 20.09 -8.40
CA SER A 178 -6.25 20.24 -9.08
C SER A 178 -5.81 21.71 -9.19
N GLY A 179 -4.52 21.97 -8.95
CA GLY A 179 -3.95 23.32 -8.96
C GLY A 179 -4.26 24.17 -7.72
N SER A 180 -5.04 23.67 -6.76
CA SER A 180 -5.26 24.35 -5.48
C SER A 180 -4.01 24.32 -4.59
N THR A 181 -3.88 25.29 -3.70
CA THR A 181 -2.69 25.45 -2.84
C THR A 181 -2.81 24.75 -1.50
N ALA A 182 -1.66 24.41 -0.89
CA ALA A 182 -1.60 23.83 0.46
C ALA A 182 -2.14 24.75 1.56
N GLY A 183 -2.24 26.06 1.30
CA GLY A 183 -2.85 27.04 2.22
C GLY A 183 -4.38 26.95 2.31
N THR A 184 -5.02 26.21 1.39
CA THR A 184 -6.46 25.97 1.46
C THR A 184 -6.79 24.99 2.59
N ARG A 185 -7.95 25.15 3.21
CA ARG A 185 -8.47 24.25 4.26
C ARG A 185 -9.96 24.05 4.05
N GLU A 186 -10.51 22.94 4.51
CA GLU A 186 -11.97 22.74 4.66
C GLU A 186 -12.78 22.90 3.34
N GLY A 187 -12.15 22.76 2.18
CA GLY A 187 -12.80 22.87 0.88
C GLY A 187 -13.42 21.55 0.41
N VAL A 188 -14.52 21.62 -0.33
CA VAL A 188 -15.22 20.46 -0.92
C VAL A 188 -15.30 20.64 -2.42
N SER A 189 -14.73 19.73 -3.19
CA SER A 189 -14.71 19.72 -4.66
C SER A 189 -15.25 18.38 -5.15
N VAL A 190 -16.47 18.37 -5.69
CA VAL A 190 -17.13 17.15 -6.18
C VAL A 190 -17.57 17.32 -7.62
N GLY A 191 -16.96 16.57 -8.53
CA GLY A 191 -17.25 16.59 -9.97
C GLY A 191 -16.00 16.82 -10.82
N ASN A 192 -16.14 16.60 -12.12
CA ASN A 192 -15.05 16.81 -13.08
C ASN A 192 -14.55 18.26 -13.05
N ALA A 193 -13.26 18.45 -12.77
CA ALA A 193 -12.61 19.76 -12.70
C ALA A 193 -13.25 20.76 -11.71
N SER A 194 -13.99 20.27 -10.71
CA SER A 194 -14.49 21.10 -9.60
C SER A 194 -13.34 21.61 -8.74
N GLY A 195 -13.46 22.82 -8.20
CA GLY A 195 -12.51 23.39 -7.25
C GLY A 195 -11.07 23.46 -7.76
N GLN A 196 -10.86 23.66 -9.06
CA GLN A 196 -9.50 23.85 -9.57
C GLN A 196 -8.95 25.23 -9.22
N ASN A 197 -7.64 25.33 -9.01
CA ASN A 197 -6.93 26.59 -8.77
C ASN A 197 -7.55 27.42 -7.62
N VAL A 198 -7.96 26.76 -6.53
CA VAL A 198 -8.52 27.44 -5.36
C VAL A 198 -7.38 27.90 -4.45
N LEU A 199 -7.41 29.18 -4.08
CA LEU A 199 -6.41 29.86 -3.27
C LEU A 199 -6.92 30.27 -1.87
N SER A 200 -8.20 30.06 -1.59
CA SER A 200 -8.85 30.39 -0.31
C SER A 200 -9.50 29.16 0.36
N SER A 201 -9.81 29.27 1.65
CA SER A 201 -10.33 28.14 2.45
C SER A 201 -11.86 28.08 2.47
N GLY A 202 -12.43 26.91 2.75
CA GLY A 202 -13.86 26.72 2.99
C GLY A 202 -14.74 26.76 1.74
N ASN A 203 -14.19 26.71 0.54
CA ASN A 203 -14.98 26.75 -0.69
C ASN A 203 -15.63 25.40 -0.99
N VAL A 204 -16.89 25.43 -1.41
CA VAL A 204 -17.66 24.26 -1.85
C VAL A 204 -17.92 24.39 -3.35
N GLY A 205 -17.40 23.46 -4.15
CA GLY A 205 -17.64 23.32 -5.59
C GLY A 205 -18.24 21.95 -5.89
N ILE A 206 -19.51 21.90 -6.31
CA ILE A 206 -20.21 20.65 -6.65
C ILE A 206 -20.77 20.75 -8.07
N GLY A 207 -20.24 19.95 -8.99
CA GLY A 207 -20.58 19.96 -10.40
C GLY A 207 -19.34 20.08 -11.29
N ARG A 208 -19.50 19.85 -12.60
CA ARG A 208 -18.38 19.99 -13.56
C ARG A 208 -17.87 21.43 -13.53
N GLY A 209 -16.60 21.68 -13.21
CA GLY A 209 -15.98 23.02 -13.22
C GLY A 209 -16.47 23.97 -12.13
N ALA A 210 -17.29 23.51 -11.20
CA ALA A 210 -17.87 24.33 -10.13
C ALA A 210 -16.79 24.81 -9.15
N GLY A 211 -16.84 26.07 -8.74
CA GLY A 211 -15.94 26.65 -7.74
C GLY A 211 -14.47 26.68 -8.17
N SER A 212 -14.19 26.69 -9.48
CA SER A 212 -12.82 26.78 -10.00
C SER A 212 -12.36 28.24 -10.15
N ASN A 213 -11.05 28.46 -10.04
CA ASN A 213 -10.41 29.78 -10.06
C ASN A 213 -10.98 30.70 -8.97
N VAL A 214 -11.00 30.22 -7.73
CA VAL A 214 -11.51 30.95 -6.57
C VAL A 214 -10.35 31.47 -5.73
N SER A 215 -10.35 32.77 -5.47
CA SER A 215 -9.45 33.43 -4.54
C SER A 215 -10.25 34.34 -3.63
N ALA A 216 -9.69 34.69 -2.48
CA ALA A 216 -10.27 35.72 -1.62
C ALA A 216 -9.40 36.96 -1.62
N THR A 217 -9.94 38.08 -1.12
CA THR A 217 -9.14 39.27 -0.86
C THR A 217 -8.16 38.96 0.27
N PRO A 218 -6.86 39.31 0.13
CA PRO A 218 -5.96 39.26 1.26
C PRO A 218 -6.50 40.22 2.33
N ARG A 219 -7.01 39.72 3.46
CA ARG A 219 -7.17 40.59 4.63
C ARG A 219 -5.77 41.07 4.98
N ALA A 220 -5.60 42.40 5.06
CA ALA A 220 -4.37 42.98 5.58
C ALA A 220 -4.02 42.26 6.88
N THR A 221 -2.78 41.79 6.99
CA THR A 221 -2.23 41.12 8.16
C THR A 221 -2.44 42.01 9.39
N VAL A 222 -3.51 41.76 10.15
CA VAL A 222 -3.67 42.39 11.46
C VAL A 222 -2.78 41.62 12.43
N GLY A 223 -1.59 42.17 12.65
CA GLY A 223 -0.83 42.04 13.89
C GLY A 223 -0.56 40.61 14.39
N GLY A 224 0.43 39.95 13.81
CA GLY A 224 1.07 38.81 14.46
C GLY A 224 1.87 39.26 15.68
N ASN A 225 1.23 39.34 16.85
CA ASN A 225 1.96 39.37 18.12
C ASN A 225 2.46 37.95 18.46
N GLY A 226 3.44 37.43 17.72
CA GLY A 226 4.38 36.36 18.12
C GLY A 226 3.85 35.12 18.85
N ASN A 227 2.55 34.83 18.83
CA ASN A 227 1.95 33.76 19.63
C ASN A 227 1.81 32.50 18.76
N PRO A 228 2.56 31.42 19.05
CA PRO A 228 2.46 30.16 18.30
C PRO A 228 1.13 29.42 18.51
N ALA A 229 0.24 29.91 19.38
CA ALA A 229 -1.14 29.41 19.52
C ALA A 229 -2.16 30.13 18.61
N TYR A 230 -1.71 31.10 17.80
CA TYR A 230 -2.55 31.79 16.83
C TYR A 230 -2.69 30.92 15.57
N ARG A 231 -3.86 30.30 15.39
CA ARG A 231 -4.22 29.49 14.22
C ARG A 231 -3.84 30.26 12.95
N PRO A 232 -3.02 29.72 12.03
CA PRO A 232 -2.64 30.45 10.83
C PRO A 232 -3.91 30.83 10.07
N TYR A 233 -4.13 32.15 9.97
CA TYR A 233 -5.24 32.79 9.28
C TYR A 233 -5.41 32.14 7.91
N SER A 234 -6.51 31.41 7.74
CA SER A 234 -6.99 31.02 6.43
C SER A 234 -7.25 32.29 5.63
N ILE A 235 -6.80 32.34 4.38
CA ILE A 235 -7.37 33.30 3.41
C ILE A 235 -8.87 32.93 3.34
N GLU A 236 -9.74 33.73 3.97
CA GLU A 236 -11.15 33.40 4.21
C GLU A 236 -11.89 33.30 2.88
N GLY A 237 -12.23 32.09 2.44
CA GLY A 237 -13.06 31.84 1.26
C GLY A 237 -14.53 31.67 1.63
N GLN A 238 -15.03 30.44 1.78
CA GLN A 238 -16.45 30.16 2.09
C GLN A 238 -17.44 30.41 0.94
N ASN A 239 -16.96 30.35 -0.31
CA ASN A 239 -17.85 30.41 -1.46
C ASN A 239 -18.54 29.06 -1.68
N THR A 240 -19.83 29.07 -1.96
CA THR A 240 -20.61 27.88 -2.33
C THR A 240 -20.99 27.95 -3.80
N ALA A 241 -20.60 26.94 -4.57
CA ALA A 241 -20.80 26.83 -6.00
C ALA A 241 -21.36 25.45 -6.33
N ILE A 242 -22.62 25.38 -6.75
CA ILE A 242 -23.32 24.14 -7.04
C ILE A 242 -23.95 24.23 -8.44
N GLY A 243 -23.50 23.41 -9.37
CA GLY A 243 -23.89 23.42 -10.77
C GLY A 243 -22.70 23.48 -11.72
N ALA A 244 -22.91 23.09 -12.98
CA ALA A 244 -21.82 23.11 -13.96
C ALA A 244 -21.28 24.53 -14.15
N ASP A 245 -19.98 24.71 -13.96
CA ASP A 245 -19.25 25.99 -13.98
C ASP A 245 -19.83 27.07 -13.04
N ALA A 246 -20.63 26.71 -12.04
CA ALA A 246 -21.09 27.66 -11.02
C ALA A 246 -19.90 28.23 -10.25
N GLY A 247 -19.94 29.50 -9.85
CA GLY A 247 -18.88 30.09 -9.01
C GLY A 247 -17.49 30.02 -9.65
N ASN A 248 -17.39 29.94 -10.98
CA ASN A 248 -16.12 29.94 -11.68
C ASN A 248 -15.58 31.38 -11.78
N GLY A 249 -14.35 31.61 -11.32
CA GLY A 249 -13.75 32.94 -11.29
C GLY A 249 -14.38 33.82 -10.22
N VAL A 250 -14.26 33.44 -8.96
CA VAL A 250 -14.74 34.24 -7.82
C VAL A 250 -13.54 34.82 -7.10
N TYR A 251 -13.52 36.14 -6.97
CA TYR A 251 -12.60 36.89 -6.14
C TYR A 251 -13.37 37.51 -4.98
N GLY A 252 -13.27 36.91 -3.80
CA GLY A 252 -13.99 37.32 -2.61
C GLY A 252 -14.41 36.14 -1.75
N ASP A 253 -15.22 36.43 -0.74
CA ASP A 253 -15.66 35.48 0.28
C ASP A 253 -17.18 35.43 0.38
N SER A 254 -17.69 34.32 0.94
CA SER A 254 -19.10 34.15 1.28
C SER A 254 -20.09 34.24 0.10
N ASN A 255 -19.64 34.05 -1.15
CA ASN A 255 -20.53 34.08 -2.31
C ASN A 255 -21.27 32.74 -2.50
N SER A 256 -22.54 32.79 -2.89
CA SER A 256 -23.39 31.64 -3.17
C SER A 256 -23.83 31.61 -4.63
N ALA A 257 -23.51 30.55 -5.35
CA ALA A 257 -23.82 30.33 -6.76
C ALA A 257 -24.49 28.96 -6.93
N LEU A 258 -25.79 28.94 -7.25
CA LEU A 258 -26.57 27.73 -7.43
C LEU A 258 -27.23 27.72 -8.81
N GLY A 259 -26.79 26.80 -9.67
CA GLY A 259 -27.27 26.64 -11.04
C GLY A 259 -26.13 26.59 -12.04
N GLU A 260 -26.41 26.09 -13.24
CA GLU A 260 -25.43 26.07 -14.32
C GLU A 260 -24.96 27.51 -14.63
N ARG A 261 -23.65 27.72 -14.57
CA ARG A 261 -22.98 29.01 -14.82
C ARG A 261 -23.48 30.17 -13.94
N ALA A 262 -24.13 29.89 -12.81
CA ALA A 262 -24.52 30.91 -11.84
C ALA A 262 -23.27 31.51 -11.17
N GLY A 263 -23.30 32.80 -10.83
CA GLY A 263 -22.27 33.41 -9.98
C GLY A 263 -20.85 33.31 -10.53
N ARG A 264 -20.66 33.32 -11.86
CA ARG A 264 -19.31 33.37 -12.45
C ARG A 264 -18.78 34.80 -12.40
N ASN A 265 -17.46 34.95 -12.49
CA ASN A 265 -16.79 36.26 -12.57
C ASN A 265 -17.31 37.25 -11.52
N VAL A 266 -17.31 36.82 -10.26
CA VAL A 266 -17.76 37.64 -9.12
C VAL A 266 -16.53 38.28 -8.50
N ASP A 267 -16.52 39.61 -8.44
CA ASP A 267 -15.57 40.40 -7.68
C ASP A 267 -16.32 41.10 -6.54
N GLY A 268 -16.21 40.53 -5.35
CA GLY A 268 -16.90 41.03 -4.17
C GLY A 268 -17.37 39.91 -3.23
N HIS A 269 -18.07 40.32 -2.18
CA HIS A 269 -18.37 39.47 -1.03
C HIS A 269 -19.87 39.25 -0.86
N ALA A 270 -20.26 38.11 -0.28
CA ALA A 270 -21.63 37.85 0.13
C ALA A 270 -22.69 37.98 -0.99
N ASN A 271 -22.32 37.73 -2.25
CA ASN A 271 -23.26 37.76 -3.36
C ASN A 271 -24.04 36.44 -3.47
N THR A 272 -25.32 36.51 -3.83
CA THR A 272 -26.18 35.34 -4.04
C THR A 272 -26.69 35.31 -5.48
N ALA A 273 -26.35 34.26 -6.21
CA ALA A 273 -26.78 34.00 -7.58
C ALA A 273 -27.46 32.63 -7.66
N ILE A 274 -28.78 32.61 -7.87
CA ILE A 274 -29.57 31.38 -7.95
C ILE A 274 -30.33 31.33 -9.28
N GLY A 275 -30.05 30.31 -10.09
CA GLY A 275 -30.63 30.10 -11.41
C GLY A 275 -29.57 30.06 -12.50
N ALA A 276 -29.87 29.35 -13.59
CA ALA A 276 -28.95 29.22 -14.71
C ALA A 276 -28.54 30.61 -15.24
N PHE A 277 -27.23 30.84 -15.40
CA PHE A 277 -26.64 32.12 -15.83
C PHE A 277 -26.93 33.34 -14.95
N SER A 278 -27.53 33.18 -13.75
CA SER A 278 -27.76 34.35 -12.90
C SER A 278 -26.45 34.88 -12.31
N GLY A 279 -26.33 36.20 -12.11
CA GLY A 279 -25.16 36.79 -11.46
C GLY A 279 -23.83 36.48 -12.16
N ASN A 280 -23.76 36.54 -13.49
CA ASN A 280 -22.60 36.04 -14.25
C ASN A 280 -21.39 37.00 -14.34
N ALA A 281 -21.59 38.25 -13.95
CA ALA A 281 -20.56 39.28 -13.86
C ALA A 281 -21.00 40.26 -12.77
N VAL A 282 -20.64 39.95 -11.53
CA VAL A 282 -21.02 40.74 -10.36
C VAL A 282 -19.79 41.50 -9.88
N ILE A 283 -19.92 42.82 -9.75
CA ILE A 283 -18.94 43.67 -9.09
C ILE A 283 -19.64 44.29 -7.88
N GLY A 284 -19.00 44.23 -6.71
CA GLY A 284 -19.56 44.73 -5.45
C GLY A 284 -20.10 43.61 -4.56
N SER A 285 -20.61 43.99 -3.40
CA SER A 285 -20.95 43.04 -2.33
C SER A 285 -22.46 42.98 -2.08
N ALA A 286 -22.92 41.90 -1.45
CA ALA A 286 -24.31 41.73 -1.00
C ALA A 286 -25.38 41.82 -2.11
N ASN A 287 -25.02 41.51 -3.36
CA ASN A 287 -25.97 41.48 -4.47
C ASN A 287 -26.79 40.18 -4.47
N VAL A 288 -28.05 40.28 -4.94
CA VAL A 288 -28.93 39.11 -5.08
C VAL A 288 -29.49 39.05 -6.50
N ALA A 289 -29.18 37.97 -7.21
CA ALA A 289 -29.73 37.62 -8.52
C ALA A 289 -30.46 36.29 -8.39
N MET A 290 -31.77 36.27 -8.64
CA MET A 290 -32.60 35.07 -8.54
C MET A 290 -33.48 34.90 -9.78
N GLY A 291 -33.34 33.75 -10.44
CA GLY A 291 -34.03 33.38 -11.67
C GLY A 291 -33.06 33.19 -12.84
N PRO A 292 -33.44 32.41 -13.87
CA PRO A 292 -32.60 32.23 -15.05
C PRO A 292 -32.22 33.57 -15.68
N THR A 293 -30.94 33.77 -15.99
CA THR A 293 -30.38 34.99 -16.62
C THR A 293 -30.57 36.30 -15.84
N SER A 294 -31.12 36.24 -14.62
CA SER A 294 -31.29 37.42 -13.77
C SER A 294 -29.95 37.98 -13.33
N GLY A 295 -29.83 39.31 -13.24
CA GLY A 295 -28.59 39.96 -12.82
C GLY A 295 -27.37 39.47 -13.61
N TYR A 296 -27.51 39.30 -14.94
CA TYR A 296 -26.40 38.81 -15.77
C TYR A 296 -25.14 39.67 -15.59
N THR A 297 -25.33 40.98 -15.48
CA THR A 297 -24.34 41.94 -15.01
C THR A 297 -24.94 42.70 -13.84
N VAL A 298 -24.25 42.73 -12.71
CA VAL A 298 -24.65 43.50 -11.53
C VAL A 298 -23.46 44.31 -11.06
N THR A 299 -23.69 45.59 -10.79
CA THR A 299 -22.74 46.43 -10.07
C THR A 299 -23.48 46.96 -8.84
N GLY A 300 -23.08 46.48 -7.67
CA GLY A 300 -23.54 46.98 -6.38
C GLY A 300 -22.48 47.87 -5.74
N ASP A 301 -22.91 48.74 -4.83
CA ASP A 301 -22.02 49.59 -4.03
C ASP A 301 -21.36 48.82 -2.87
#